data_AF-A0A2A5NXI1-F1
#
_entry.id   AF-A0A2A5NXI1-F1
#
_cell.length_a   1.000
_cell.length_b   1.000
_cell.length_c   1.000
_cell.angle_alpha   90.00
_cell.angle_beta   90.00
_cell.angle_gamma   90.00
#
_symmetry.space_group_name_H-M   'P 1'
#
loop_
_entity.id
_entity.type
_entity.pdbx_description
1 polymer ?
#
loop_
_entity_poly.entity_id
_entity_poly.type
_entity_poly.pdbx_seq_one_letter_code
_entity_poly.pdbx_strand_id
1 'polypeptide(L)'
;MAVSLYAEARIARYVHRTSFYPVPDVDSAIVLMRPRPTRPPIDDYDRFNSLLRLLFSQRNKLLMGVLRRAAEKGLIPRVEEASLRGLGKAMRWRLPPIRGHLPADRRVEGAA
;
A
#
# COMPACT_ATOMS: atom_id res chain seq x y z
N MET A 1 -8.78 -0.78 1.94
CA MET A 1 -8.86 0.50 1.20
C MET A 1 -7.47 0.93 0.78
N ALA A 2 -7.36 1.55 -0.41
CA ALA A 2 -6.10 2.05 -0.94
C ALA A 2 -5.90 3.54 -0.58
N VAL A 3 -5.00 3.82 0.36
CA VAL A 3 -4.67 5.20 0.81
C VAL A 3 -4.24 6.09 -0.37
N SER A 4 -3.53 5.50 -1.34
CA SER A 4 -2.99 6.18 -2.51
C SER A 4 -4.06 6.82 -3.43
N LEU A 5 -5.32 6.39 -3.35
CA LEU A 5 -6.43 7.01 -4.08
C LEU A 5 -6.78 8.40 -3.54
N TYR A 6 -6.61 8.60 -2.24
CA TYR A 6 -7.09 9.79 -1.55
C TYR A 6 -5.95 10.78 -1.29
N ALA A 7 -4.75 10.27 -1.02
CA ALA A 7 -3.62 11.10 -0.66
C ALA A 7 -2.29 10.50 -1.15
N GLU A 8 -1.34 11.38 -1.41
CA GLU A 8 0.07 11.02 -1.36
C GLU A 8 0.47 10.90 0.11
N ALA A 9 0.77 9.69 0.57
CA ALA A 9 1.20 9.41 1.93
C ALA A 9 2.70 9.11 1.95
N ARG A 10 3.44 9.76 2.85
CA ARG A 10 4.86 9.48 3.10
C ARG A 10 5.16 9.46 4.60
N ILE A 11 6.12 8.63 5.00
CA ILE A 11 6.61 8.62 6.38
C ILE A 11 7.51 9.86 6.56
N ALA A 12 7.13 10.76 7.46
CA ALA A 12 7.91 11.93 7.80
C ALA A 12 9.02 11.58 8.80
N ARG A 13 8.71 10.77 9.82
CA ARG A 13 9.69 10.14 10.70
C ARG A 13 9.12 8.90 11.39
N TYR A 14 10.01 8.06 11.90
CA TYR A 14 9.67 7.04 12.89
C TYR A 14 9.79 7.62 14.31
N VAL A 15 8.98 7.12 15.24
CA VAL A 15 8.95 7.54 16.65
C VAL A 15 9.07 6.29 17.51
N HIS A 16 10.08 6.25 18.36
CA HIS A 16 10.33 5.10 19.22
C HIS A 16 9.25 4.98 20.30
N ARG A 17 8.87 3.76 20.67
CA ARG A 17 7.84 3.48 21.69
C ARG A 17 8.09 4.17 23.04
N THR A 18 9.36 4.36 23.43
CA THR A 18 9.71 5.00 24.71
C THR A 18 9.41 6.51 24.75
N SER A 19 8.99 7.09 23.63
CA SER A 19 8.49 8.47 23.57
C SER A 19 7.05 8.61 24.07
N PHE A 20 6.36 7.52 24.42
CA PHE A 20 4.97 7.52 24.87
C PHE A 20 4.83 6.97 26.30
N TYR A 21 3.76 7.37 26.99
CA TYR A 21 3.36 6.80 28.28
C TYR A 21 1.84 6.50 28.30
N PRO A 22 1.41 5.28 28.68
CA PRO A 22 2.25 4.10 28.93
C PRO A 22 2.99 3.66 27.66
N VAL A 23 4.12 2.95 27.82
CA VAL A 23 4.95 2.52 26.69
C VAL A 23 4.19 1.45 25.88
N PRO A 24 3.92 1.65 24.57
CA PRO A 24 3.26 0.67 23.73
C PRO A 24 4.21 -0.47 23.29
N ASP A 25 3.65 -1.58 22.81
CA ASP A 25 4.42 -2.75 22.36
C ASP A 25 5.24 -2.50 21.08
N VAL A 26 4.84 -1.52 20.29
CA VAL A 26 5.36 -1.25 18.94
C VAL A 26 5.78 0.20 18.78
N ASP A 27 6.73 0.43 17.86
CA ASP A 27 7.09 1.78 17.44
C ASP A 27 5.99 2.44 16.61
N SER A 28 6.00 3.76 16.60
CA SER A 28 5.07 4.59 15.83
C SER A 28 5.75 5.25 14.64
N ALA A 29 4.97 5.79 13.70
CA ALA A 29 5.47 6.61 12.62
C ALA A 29 4.55 7.81 12.39
N ILE A 30 5.16 8.98 12.16
CA ILE A 30 4.43 10.17 11.72
C ILE A 30 4.29 10.10 10.21
N VAL A 31 3.05 10.09 9.72
CA VAL A 31 2.73 10.02 8.30
C VAL A 31 2.22 11.38 7.83
N LEU A 32 2.90 11.95 6.85
CA LEU A 32 2.42 13.13 6.14
C LEU A 32 1.51 12.69 5.00
N MET A 33 0.26 13.15 5.02
CA MET A 33 -0.73 12.89 3.98
C MET A 33 -1.05 14.18 3.25
N ARG A 34 -0.84 14.20 1.93
CA ARG A 34 -1.25 15.29 1.06
C ARG A 34 -2.44 14.83 0.22
N PRO A 35 -3.67 15.35 0.45
CA PRO A 35 -4.82 14.99 -0.36
C PRO A 35 -4.55 15.18 -1.84
N ARG A 36 -4.97 14.23 -2.67
CA ARG A 36 -4.87 14.39 -4.13
C ARG A 36 -5.93 15.40 -4.59
N PRO A 37 -5.56 16.34 -5.48
CA PRO A 37 -6.50 17.33 -5.99
C PRO A 37 -7.61 16.69 -6.84
N THR A 38 -7.28 15.59 -7.52
CA THR A 38 -8.22 14.80 -8.32
C THR A 38 -8.08 13.33 -7.97
N ARG A 39 -9.21 12.62 -8.00
CA ARG A 39 -9.27 11.16 -7.81
C ARG A 39 -9.45 10.50 -9.18
N PRO A 40 -8.87 9.32 -9.40
CA PRO A 40 -9.24 8.50 -10.55
C PRO A 40 -10.75 8.24 -10.52
N PRO A 41 -11.45 8.31 -11.67
CA PRO A 41 -12.84 7.91 -11.72
C PRO A 41 -12.95 6.42 -11.37
N ILE A 42 -13.84 6.11 -10.43
CA ILE A 42 -14.18 4.74 -10.03
C ILE A 42 -15.70 4.64 -10.11
N ASP A 43 -16.18 3.91 -11.11
CA ASP A 43 -17.61 3.79 -11.38
C ASP A 43 -18.32 2.94 -10.31
N ASP A 44 -17.65 1.86 -9.86
CA ASP A 44 -18.16 0.95 -8.84
C ASP A 44 -17.08 0.71 -7.78
N TYR A 45 -17.26 1.37 -6.63
CA TYR A 45 -16.31 1.33 -5.53
C TYR A 45 -16.27 -0.03 -4.83
N ASP A 46 -17.41 -0.71 -4.73
CA ASP A 46 -17.51 -2.00 -4.03
C ASP A 46 -16.86 -3.11 -4.84
N ARG A 47 -17.09 -3.12 -6.16
CA ARG A 47 -16.41 -4.01 -7.10
C ARG A 47 -14.92 -3.75 -7.11
N PHE A 48 -14.50 -2.49 -7.15
CA PHE A 48 -13.08 -2.12 -7.07
C PHE A 48 -12.43 -2.58 -5.75
N ASN A 49 -13.07 -2.33 -4.61
CA ASN A 49 -12.55 -2.73 -3.30
C ASN A 49 -12.48 -4.25 -3.16
N SER A 50 -13.45 -4.97 -3.72
CA SER A 50 -13.46 -6.45 -3.76
C SER A 50 -12.32 -7.00 -4.61
N LEU A 51 -12.05 -6.38 -5.77
CA LEU A 51 -10.89 -6.72 -6.61
C LEU A 51 -9.57 -6.49 -5.87
N LEU A 52 -9.40 -5.34 -5.20
CA LEU A 52 -8.20 -5.05 -4.40
C LEU A 52 -8.00 -6.09 -3.29
N ARG A 53 -9.05 -6.44 -2.55
CA ARG A 53 -8.98 -7.47 -1.51
C ARG A 53 -8.50 -8.81 -2.08
N LEU A 54 -9.04 -9.22 -3.22
CA LEU A 54 -8.63 -10.45 -3.88
C LEU A 54 -7.16 -10.41 -4.31
N LEU A 55 -6.71 -9.33 -4.94
CA LEU A 55 -5.33 -9.12 -5.34
C LEU A 55 -4.38 -9.25 -4.15
N PHE A 56 -4.57 -8.44 -3.11
CA PHE A 56 -3.64 -8.41 -1.98
C PHE A 56 -3.69 -9.66 -1.09
N SER A 57 -4.78 -10.44 -1.13
CA SER A 57 -4.82 -11.75 -0.44
C SER A 57 -3.85 -12.78 -1.05
N GLN A 58 -3.49 -12.63 -2.33
CA GLN A 58 -2.65 -13.58 -3.07
C GLN A 58 -1.30 -12.95 -3.45
N ARG A 59 -0.64 -12.27 -2.49
CA ARG A 59 0.57 -11.46 -2.73
C ARG A 59 1.76 -12.17 -3.38
N ASN A 60 1.83 -13.50 -3.28
CA ASN A 60 2.92 -14.33 -3.81
C ASN A 60 2.50 -15.15 -5.06
N LYS A 61 1.30 -14.93 -5.60
CA LYS A 61 0.84 -15.62 -6.82
C LYS A 61 1.11 -14.77 -8.06
N LEU A 62 1.16 -15.43 -9.21
CA LEU A 62 1.19 -14.75 -10.51
C LEU A 62 -0.06 -13.89 -10.63
N LEU A 63 0.11 -12.62 -11.02
CA LEU A 63 -0.98 -11.67 -11.19
C LEU A 63 -2.07 -12.26 -12.09
N MET A 64 -1.64 -12.95 -13.15
CA MET A 64 -2.55 -13.56 -14.12
C MET A 64 -3.53 -14.55 -13.51
N GLY A 65 -3.05 -15.41 -12.61
CA GLY A 65 -3.92 -16.39 -11.93
C GLY A 65 -4.94 -15.71 -11.03
N VAL A 66 -4.57 -14.59 -10.41
CA VAL A 66 -5.47 -13.82 -9.54
C VAL A 66 -6.51 -13.06 -10.36
N LEU A 67 -6.13 -12.47 -11.50
CA LEU A 67 -7.05 -11.80 -12.42
C LEU A 67 -8.04 -12.77 -13.06
N ARG A 68 -7.60 -13.98 -13.43
CA ARG A 68 -8.51 -15.03 -13.90
C ARG A 68 -9.57 -15.35 -12.84
N ARG A 69 -9.17 -15.54 -11.59
CA ARG A 69 -10.10 -15.79 -10.47
C ARG A 69 -11.03 -14.60 -10.22
N ALA A 70 -10.54 -13.37 -10.43
CA ALA A 70 -11.37 -12.17 -10.34
C ALA A 70 -12.45 -12.16 -11.44
N ALA A 71 -12.10 -12.57 -12.66
CA ALA A 71 -13.05 -12.71 -13.76
C ALA A 71 -14.08 -13.82 -13.52
N GLU A 72 -13.66 -14.98 -13.00
CA GLU A 72 -14.57 -16.07 -12.59
C GLU A 72 -15.58 -15.63 -11.51
N LYS A 73 -15.21 -14.64 -10.69
CA LYS A 73 -16.09 -14.01 -9.68
C LYS A 73 -16.93 -12.85 -10.22
N GLY A 74 -16.85 -12.54 -11.52
CA GLY A 74 -17.54 -11.41 -12.14
C GLY A 74 -16.99 -10.02 -11.76
N LEU A 75 -15.86 -9.96 -11.04
CA LEU A 75 -15.28 -8.69 -10.57
C LEU A 75 -14.61 -7.90 -11.69
N ILE A 76 -14.21 -8.52 -12.77
CA ILE A 76 -13.64 -7.89 -13.96
C ILE A 76 -14.01 -8.72 -15.20
N PRO A 77 -13.99 -8.14 -16.41
CA PRO A 77 -14.04 -8.96 -17.63
C PRO A 77 -12.83 -9.89 -17.70
N ARG A 78 -12.92 -10.91 -18.56
CA ARG A 78 -11.79 -11.80 -18.81
C ARG A 78 -10.61 -11.00 -19.36
N VAL A 79 -9.44 -11.18 -18.75
CA VAL A 79 -8.19 -10.52 -19.13
C VAL A 79 -7.34 -11.47 -19.95
N GLU A 80 -6.77 -10.98 -21.05
CA GLU A 80 -5.82 -11.71 -21.89
C GLU A 80 -4.38 -11.47 -21.42
N GLU A 81 -3.49 -12.45 -21.60
CA GLU A 81 -2.08 -12.31 -21.21
C GLU A 81 -1.37 -11.19 -21.97
N ALA A 82 -1.78 -10.97 -23.23
CA ALA A 82 -1.32 -9.88 -24.07
C ALA A 82 -1.51 -8.50 -23.42
N SER A 83 -2.59 -8.32 -22.65
CA SER A 83 -2.92 -7.07 -21.96
C SER A 83 -2.05 -6.80 -20.74
N LEU A 84 -1.28 -7.80 -20.28
CA LEU A 84 -0.39 -7.68 -19.14
C LEU A 84 1.08 -7.50 -19.53
N ARG A 85 1.37 -7.34 -20.83
CA ARG A 85 2.73 -7.01 -21.29
C ARG A 85 3.17 -5.69 -20.66
N GLY A 86 4.18 -5.75 -19.79
CA GLY A 86 4.73 -4.60 -19.04
C GLY A 86 4.33 -4.57 -17.56
N LEU A 87 3.27 -5.29 -17.17
CA LEU A 87 2.94 -5.54 -15.76
C LEU A 87 3.67 -6.82 -15.36
N GLY A 88 4.74 -6.69 -14.57
CA GLY A 88 5.64 -7.80 -14.21
C GLY A 88 4.91 -9.11 -13.87
N LYS A 89 5.41 -10.24 -14.38
CA LYS A 89 4.76 -11.57 -14.32
C LYS A 89 4.42 -12.01 -12.89
N ALA A 90 5.23 -11.61 -11.92
CA ALA A 90 4.94 -11.77 -10.50
C ALA A 90 4.38 -10.46 -9.95
N MET A 91 3.41 -10.58 -9.03
CA MET A 91 2.98 -9.47 -8.20
C MET A 91 4.10 -9.17 -7.18
N ARG A 92 5.23 -8.66 -7.68
CA ARG A 92 6.39 -8.29 -6.88
C ARG A 92 6.04 -6.98 -6.20
N TRP A 93 5.28 -7.07 -5.12
CA TRP A 93 5.10 -5.98 -4.20
C TRP A 93 6.47 -5.60 -3.66
N ARG A 94 7.14 -4.65 -4.32
CA ARG A 94 8.22 -3.88 -3.72
C ARG A 94 7.60 -2.92 -2.72
N LEU A 95 7.03 -3.48 -1.66
CA LEU A 95 7.05 -2.75 -0.41
C LEU A 95 8.54 -2.66 -0.06
N PRO A 96 9.11 -1.47 0.15
CA PRO A 96 10.37 -1.42 0.87
C PRO A 96 10.16 -2.28 2.11
N PRO A 97 11.11 -3.18 2.46
CA PRO A 97 11.01 -3.83 3.75
C PRO A 97 10.77 -2.71 4.75
N ILE A 98 9.74 -2.84 5.58
CA ILE A 98 9.68 -2.08 6.83
C ILE A 98 10.84 -2.68 7.63
N ARG A 99 12.07 -2.28 7.28
CA ARG A 99 13.26 -2.64 8.05
C ARG A 99 13.00 -1.97 9.38
N GLY A 100 12.87 -2.77 10.43
CA GLY A 100 12.96 -2.34 11.82
C GLY A 100 14.37 -1.83 12.16
N HIS A 101 14.90 -0.96 11.32
CA HIS A 101 16.02 -0.10 11.64
C HIS A 101 15.48 1.31 11.53
N LEU A 102 15.00 1.81 12.67
CA LEU A 102 15.01 3.24 12.88
C LEU A 102 16.45 3.69 12.59
N PRO A 103 16.69 4.59 11.63
CA PRO A 103 17.96 5.29 11.63
C PRO A 103 18.08 5.95 13.00
N ALA A 104 19.15 5.60 13.73
CA ALA A 104 19.52 6.28 14.96
C ALA A 104 19.45 7.78 14.70
N ASP A 105 18.89 8.48 15.69
CA ASP A 105 18.54 9.88 15.57
C ASP A 105 19.66 10.68 14.89
N ARG A 106 19.30 11.54 13.95
CA ARG A 106 20.04 12.79 13.82
C ARG A 106 19.40 13.72 14.83
N ARG A 107 20.03 13.85 15.99
CA ARG A 107 19.74 14.89 16.98
C ARG A 107 19.46 16.18 16.22
N VAL A 108 18.25 16.71 16.42
CA VAL A 108 17.98 18.10 16.09
C VAL A 108 18.66 18.89 17.20
N GLU A 109 19.97 19.08 17.06
CA GLU A 109 20.63 20.22 17.69
C GLU A 109 20.08 21.47 17.01
N GLY A 110 19.53 22.38 17.80
CA GLY A 110 19.11 23.70 17.33
C GLY A 110 17.61 23.92 17.24
N ALA A 111 16.96 24.07 18.40
CA ALA A 111 15.85 25.00 18.56
C ALA A 111 15.97 25.59 19.97
N ALA A 112 16.84 26.59 20.07
CA ALA A 112 16.77 27.61 21.11
C ALA A 112 15.65 28.59 20.74
#